data_AF-A0AAW0XIS2-F1
#
_entry.id   AF-A0AAW0XIS2-F1
#
_cell.length_a   1.000
_cell.length_b   1.000
_cell.length_c   1.000
_cell.angle_alpha   90.00
_cell.angle_beta   90.00
_cell.angle_gamma   90.00
#
_symmetry.space_group_name_H-M   'P 1'
#
loop_
_entity.id
_entity.type
_entity.pdbx_description
1 polymer ?
#
loop_
_entity_poly.entity_id
_entity_poly.type
_entity_poly.pdbx_seq_one_letter_code
_entity_poly.pdbx_strand_id
1 'polypeptide(L)'
;MGAHLDLSAFSSSEELMSLGLDRLKSALMALGLKCGGTLEERAQRLFQTKGMSVEELDPSLFAKSKPGKVTKGRETLKIRELAMLEAQVYRFTETLSEQRLATKENVQRKQARRDGEEEEEEEASASESEDEADDEVPYNPKNLPLGWDGKPIPYWLYKLHGLNISYNCEICGNFTYKGPKAFQRHFAEWRHAHGMRCLGIPNTAHFANVTQIEDALKLWEKLKVQKTSERWQSEQEEEYEDSQGNVVNRKTFDDLKRQGLL
;
A
#
# COMPACT_ATOMS: atom_id res chain seq x y z
N MET A 1 20.72 31.56 33.30
CA MET A 1 21.16 30.16 33.48
C MET A 1 21.63 30.08 34.92
N GLY A 2 21.03 29.22 35.75
CA GLY A 2 21.51 29.02 37.12
C GLY A 2 22.83 28.25 37.12
N ALA A 3 23.60 28.34 38.19
CA ALA A 3 24.84 27.58 38.39
C ALA A 3 24.56 26.41 39.36
N HIS A 4 25.04 25.21 39.01
CA HIS A 4 24.92 24.04 39.88
C HIS A 4 25.73 24.23 41.16
N LEU A 5 25.16 23.85 42.30
CA LEU A 5 25.82 23.88 43.60
C LEU A 5 25.91 22.45 44.11
N ASP A 6 27.12 22.01 44.47
CA ASP A 6 27.29 20.74 45.14
C ASP A 6 26.85 20.83 46.61
N LEU A 7 25.85 20.03 46.98
CA LEU A 7 25.26 20.00 48.32
C LEU A 7 25.96 18.99 49.24
N SER A 8 26.86 18.15 48.72
CA SER A 8 27.61 17.16 49.51
C SER A 8 28.42 17.82 50.64
N ALA A 9 28.96 19.01 50.37
CA ALA A 9 29.81 19.78 51.27
C ALA A 9 29.07 20.46 52.44
N PHE A 10 27.74 20.47 52.47
CA PHE A 10 26.94 21.20 53.46
C PHE A 10 26.21 20.24 54.40
N SER A 11 26.34 20.42 55.71
CA SER A 11 25.76 19.53 56.72
C SER A 11 24.33 19.95 57.14
N SER A 12 23.96 21.21 56.96
CA SER A 12 22.66 21.77 57.34
C SER A 12 22.15 22.83 56.36
N SER A 13 20.85 23.14 56.43
CA SER A 13 20.28 24.28 55.69
C SER A 13 20.82 25.62 56.19
N GLU A 14 21.32 25.71 57.42
CA GLU A 14 21.89 26.94 57.99
C GLU A 14 23.24 27.29 57.36
N GLU A 15 24.08 26.30 57.07
CA GLU A 15 25.34 26.52 56.35
C GLU A 15 25.09 27.04 54.93
N LEU A 16 24.02 26.58 54.28
CA LEU A 16 23.60 27.08 52.96
C LEU A 16 23.16 28.54 53.01
N MET A 17 22.67 29.04 54.16
CA MET A 17 22.27 30.43 54.30
C MET A 17 23.45 31.39 54.17
N SER A 18 24.64 30.97 54.62
CA SER A 18 25.87 31.77 54.54
C SER A 18 26.29 32.10 53.09
N LEU A 19 25.80 31.33 52.11
CA LEU A 19 26.06 31.54 50.69
C LEU A 19 25.34 32.76 50.11
N GLY A 20 24.31 33.26 50.82
CA GLY A 20 23.54 34.43 50.43
C GLY A 20 22.47 34.15 49.37
N LEU A 21 21.58 35.15 49.21
CA LEU A 21 20.37 35.04 48.39
C LEU A 21 20.65 34.77 46.91
N ASP A 22 21.67 35.38 46.33
CA ASP A 22 21.98 35.26 44.90
C ASP A 22 22.50 33.88 44.54
N ARG A 23 23.35 33.30 45.38
CA ARG A 23 23.91 31.96 45.15
C ARG A 23 22.83 30.89 45.32
N LEU A 24 21.98 31.00 46.33
CA LEU A 24 20.81 30.13 46.53
C LEU A 24 19.81 30.24 45.38
N LYS A 25 19.53 31.47 44.91
CA LYS A 25 18.66 31.71 43.75
C LYS A 25 19.23 31.07 42.49
N SER A 26 20.54 31.21 42.26
CA SER A 26 21.23 30.61 41.11
C SER A 26 21.15 29.08 41.14
N ALA A 27 21.38 28.46 42.30
CA ALA A 27 21.28 27.01 42.49
C ALA A 27 19.85 26.49 42.30
N LEU A 28 18.85 27.14 42.90
CA LEU A 28 17.43 26.77 42.73
C LEU A 28 16.98 26.91 41.27
N MET A 29 17.43 27.95 40.56
CA MET A 29 17.13 28.12 39.14
C MET A 29 17.82 27.08 38.25
N ALA A 30 18.99 26.59 38.64
CA ALA A 30 19.69 25.51 37.92
C ALA A 30 18.91 24.19 37.99
N LEU A 31 18.25 23.93 39.14
CA LEU A 31 17.41 22.76 39.38
C LEU A 31 15.95 22.96 38.93
N GLY A 32 15.59 24.11 38.35
CA GLY A 32 14.22 24.39 37.91
C GLY A 32 13.20 24.60 39.04
N LEU A 33 13.66 24.82 40.27
CA LEU A 33 12.82 24.98 41.45
C LEU A 33 12.36 26.43 41.65
N LYS A 34 11.28 26.61 42.43
CA LYS A 34 10.80 27.93 42.85
C LYS A 34 11.88 28.65 43.67
N CYS A 35 12.21 29.87 43.27
CA CYS A 35 13.22 30.71 43.94
C CYS A 35 12.62 31.87 44.76
N GLY A 36 11.31 31.86 45.02
CA GLY A 36 10.64 32.83 45.89
C GLY A 36 10.76 32.47 47.38
N GLY A 37 10.49 33.44 48.25
CA GLY A 37 10.53 33.26 49.70
C GLY A 37 11.74 33.92 50.39
N THR A 38 11.81 33.71 51.70
CA THR A 38 12.92 34.17 52.57
C THR A 38 14.21 33.39 52.29
N LEU A 39 15.32 33.85 52.87
CA LEU A 39 16.63 33.20 52.72
C LEU A 39 16.61 31.77 53.29
N GLU A 40 15.99 31.60 54.46
CA GLU A 40 15.76 30.32 55.13
C GLU A 40 14.95 29.34 54.28
N GLU A 41 13.81 29.78 53.73
CA GLU A 41 12.93 28.95 52.91
C GLU A 41 13.64 28.46 51.63
N ARG A 42 14.52 29.29 51.04
CA ARG A 42 15.32 28.90 49.87
C ARG A 42 16.39 27.88 50.24
N ALA A 43 17.07 28.08 51.37
CA ALA A 43 18.11 27.17 51.84
C ALA A 43 17.51 25.80 52.21
N GLN A 44 16.36 25.77 52.91
CA GLN A 44 15.62 24.54 53.22
C GLN A 44 15.18 23.81 51.95
N ARG A 45 14.59 24.52 50.98
CA ARG A 45 14.13 23.93 49.70
C ARG A 45 15.29 23.35 48.90
N LEU A 46 16.44 24.03 48.88
CA LEU A 46 17.63 23.52 48.22
C LEU A 46 18.19 22.29 48.96
N PHE A 47 18.24 22.34 50.29
CA PHE A 47 18.74 21.23 51.12
C PHE A 47 17.87 19.97 51.01
N GLN A 48 16.55 20.11 50.84
CA GLN A 48 15.63 18.99 50.59
C GLN A 48 15.98 18.19 49.33
N THR A 49 16.71 18.78 48.38
CA THR A 49 17.17 18.06 47.18
C THR A 49 18.46 17.28 47.39
N LYS A 50 19.10 17.38 48.57
CA LYS A 50 20.38 16.73 48.84
C LYS A 50 20.19 15.21 48.86
N GLY A 51 20.80 14.53 47.89
CA GLY A 51 20.78 13.07 47.80
C GLY A 51 19.50 12.49 47.18
N MET A 52 18.58 13.33 46.71
CA MET A 52 17.40 12.91 45.95
C MET A 52 17.64 13.15 44.46
N SER A 53 17.13 12.26 43.63
CA SER A 53 17.08 12.50 42.18
C SER A 53 15.98 13.51 41.84
N VAL A 54 16.12 14.22 40.71
CA VAL A 54 15.15 15.23 40.27
C VAL A 54 13.74 14.65 40.08
N GLU A 55 13.64 13.34 39.82
CA GLU A 55 12.40 12.61 39.60
C GLU A 55 11.64 12.27 40.90
N GLU A 56 12.33 12.24 42.04
CA GLU A 56 11.76 11.93 43.36
C GLU A 56 11.25 13.18 44.09
N LEU A 57 11.46 14.36 43.53
CA LEU A 57 11.05 15.64 44.13
C LEU A 57 9.57 15.92 43.87
N ASP A 58 8.91 16.51 44.87
CA ASP A 58 7.50 16.91 44.75
C ASP A 58 7.32 17.88 43.56
N PRO A 59 6.46 17.54 42.57
CA PRO A 59 6.12 18.39 41.43
C PRO A 59 5.70 19.82 41.81
N SER A 60 5.19 20.02 43.03
CA SER A 60 4.78 21.34 43.54
C SER A 60 5.97 22.31 43.73
N LEU A 61 7.19 21.81 43.89
CA LEU A 61 8.39 22.60 44.14
C LEU A 61 8.98 23.23 42.86
N PHE A 62 8.62 22.70 41.69
CA PHE A 62 9.11 23.18 40.41
C PHE A 62 8.47 24.50 39.98
N ALA A 63 9.26 25.34 39.33
CA ALA A 63 8.77 26.58 38.73
C ALA A 63 7.97 26.23 37.46
N LYS A 64 6.74 26.74 37.36
CA LYS A 64 5.95 26.63 36.12
C LYS A 64 6.70 27.35 35.00
N SER A 65 7.07 26.63 33.95
CA SER A 65 7.69 27.24 32.77
C SER A 65 6.67 28.13 32.05
N LYS A 66 7.10 29.29 31.54
CA LYS A 66 6.22 30.15 30.73
C LYS A 66 5.87 29.39 29.44
N PRO A 67 4.57 29.18 29.12
CA PRO A 67 4.15 28.32 28.00
C PRO A 67 4.76 28.73 26.65
N GLY A 68 5.06 30.02 26.45
CA GLY A 68 5.62 30.54 25.20
C GLY A 68 7.11 30.20 24.92
N LYS A 69 7.90 29.77 25.91
CA LYS A 69 9.35 29.49 25.68
C LYS A 69 9.60 28.05 25.25
N VAL A 70 8.80 27.11 25.75
CA VAL A 70 8.85 25.68 25.38
C VAL A 70 8.31 25.48 23.96
N THR A 71 7.24 26.18 23.59
CA THR A 71 6.67 26.13 22.24
C THR A 71 7.64 26.66 21.19
N LYS A 72 8.31 27.79 21.44
CA LYS A 72 9.31 28.38 20.52
C LYS A 72 10.56 27.49 20.37
N GLY A 73 11.00 26.82 21.43
CA GLY A 73 12.07 25.82 21.37
C GLY A 73 11.68 24.59 20.55
N ARG A 74 10.45 24.10 20.71
CA ARG A 74 9.94 22.97 19.93
C ARG A 74 9.75 23.31 18.45
N GLU A 75 9.33 24.54 18.15
CA GLU A 75 9.16 25.03 16.79
C GLU A 75 10.51 25.19 16.07
N THR A 76 11.52 25.74 16.74
CA THR A 76 12.87 25.85 16.17
C THR A 76 13.53 24.48 15.92
N LEU A 77 13.29 23.49 16.79
CA LEU A 77 13.75 22.11 16.55
C LEU A 77 13.08 21.48 15.32
N LYS A 78 11.76 21.65 15.17
CA LYS A 78 11.01 21.17 13.99
C LYS A 78 11.52 21.82 12.70
N ILE A 79 11.77 23.13 12.71
CA ILE A 79 12.30 23.84 11.54
C ILE A 79 13.69 23.31 11.19
N ARG A 80 14.53 23.02 12.19
CA ARG A 80 15.86 22.43 11.98
C ARG A 80 15.78 21.05 11.35
N GLU A 81 14.89 20.19 11.84
CA GLU A 81 14.66 18.85 11.29
C GLU A 81 14.17 18.92 9.84
N LEU A 82 13.21 19.81 9.56
CA LEU A 82 12.68 20.02 8.21
C LEU A 82 13.75 20.52 7.24
N ALA A 83 14.58 21.48 7.66
CA ALA A 83 15.69 21.98 6.85
C ALA A 83 16.75 20.90 6.57
N MET A 84 17.02 20.00 7.52
CA MET A 84 17.91 18.86 7.28
C MET A 84 17.34 17.88 6.26
N LEU A 85 16.05 17.57 6.34
CA LEU A 85 15.37 16.71 5.37
C LEU A 85 15.37 17.33 3.97
N GLU A 86 15.09 18.64 3.87
CA GLU A 86 15.13 19.36 2.60
C GLU A 86 16.52 19.30 1.96
N ALA A 87 17.58 19.57 2.74
CA ALA A 87 18.95 19.45 2.27
C ALA A 87 19.31 18.03 1.82
N GLN A 88 18.84 17.01 2.57
CA GLN A 88 19.07 15.61 2.23
C GLN A 88 18.36 15.21 0.93
N VAL A 89 17.10 15.63 0.74
CA VAL A 89 16.37 15.42 -0.51
C VAL A 89 17.09 16.09 -1.67
N TYR A 90 17.56 17.33 -1.50
CA TYR A 90 18.32 18.03 -2.54
C TYR A 90 19.55 17.23 -2.99
N ARG A 91 20.34 16.73 -2.03
CA ARG A 91 21.52 15.89 -2.32
C ARG A 91 21.17 14.57 -2.99
N PHE A 92 20.09 13.92 -2.58
CA PHE A 92 19.63 12.71 -3.24
C PHE A 92 19.15 12.98 -4.67
N THR A 93 18.50 14.12 -4.94
CA THR A 93 18.09 14.46 -6.31
C THR A 93 19.26 14.73 -7.26
N GLU A 94 20.38 15.24 -6.74
CA GLU A 94 21.63 15.36 -7.51
C GLU A 94 22.24 13.99 -7.80
N THR A 95 22.33 13.14 -6.75
CA THR A 95 22.95 11.81 -6.84
C THR A 95 22.16 10.86 -7.73
N LEU A 96 20.83 10.89 -7.64
CA LEU A 96 19.91 10.06 -8.42
C LEU A 96 19.39 10.78 -9.67
N SER A 97 20.18 11.73 -10.20
CA SER A 97 19.76 12.56 -11.34
C SER A 97 19.48 11.73 -12.59
N GLU A 98 20.27 10.69 -12.85
CA GLU A 98 20.08 9.76 -13.96
C GLU A 98 18.77 8.99 -13.84
N GLN A 99 18.51 8.36 -12.68
CA GLN A 99 17.28 7.60 -12.41
C GLN A 99 16.05 8.51 -12.44
N ARG A 100 16.17 9.75 -11.95
CA ARG A 100 15.10 10.75 -12.01
C ARG A 100 14.76 11.14 -13.46
N LEU A 101 15.76 11.28 -14.32
CA LEU A 101 15.52 11.54 -15.75
C LEU A 101 14.92 10.33 -16.45
N ALA A 102 15.41 9.13 -16.17
CA ALA A 102 14.88 7.88 -16.73
C ALA A 102 13.40 7.66 -16.36
N THR A 103 13.04 7.87 -15.08
CA THR A 103 11.65 7.78 -14.62
C THR A 103 10.76 8.85 -15.24
N LYS A 104 11.27 10.08 -15.41
CA LYS A 104 10.54 11.14 -16.12
C LYS A 104 10.27 10.75 -17.57
N GLU A 105 11.26 10.23 -18.29
CA GLU A 105 11.08 9.75 -19.66
C GLU A 105 10.08 8.59 -19.72
N ASN A 106 10.15 7.66 -18.77
CA ASN A 106 9.20 6.55 -18.68
C ASN A 106 7.75 7.05 -18.50
N VAL A 107 7.52 8.01 -17.60
CA VAL A 107 6.20 8.62 -17.41
C VAL A 107 5.71 9.32 -18.68
N GLN A 108 6.58 10.04 -19.38
CA GLN A 108 6.23 10.67 -20.66
C GLN A 108 5.90 9.65 -21.74
N ARG A 109 6.64 8.53 -21.79
CA ARG A 109 6.38 7.41 -22.69
C ARG A 109 5.02 6.77 -22.42
N LYS A 110 4.69 6.50 -21.15
CA LYS A 110 3.38 5.98 -20.75
C LYS A 110 2.25 6.96 -21.11
N GLN A 111 2.42 8.26 -20.84
CA GLN A 111 1.41 9.28 -21.11
C GLN A 111 1.08 9.46 -22.60
N ALA A 112 2.02 9.14 -23.50
CA ALA A 112 1.84 9.25 -24.95
C ALA A 112 1.15 8.02 -25.58
N ARG A 113 0.86 6.97 -24.81
CA ARG A 113 0.25 5.72 -25.33
C ARG A 113 -1.28 5.76 -25.31
N ARG A 114 -1.88 4.90 -26.12
CA ARG A 114 -3.33 4.68 -26.23
C ARG A 114 -3.72 3.43 -25.43
N ASP A 115 -4.94 3.43 -24.92
CA ASP A 115 -5.53 2.40 -24.05
C ASP A 115 -5.30 0.97 -24.61
N GLY A 116 -4.49 0.16 -23.92
CA GLY A 116 -4.13 -1.22 -24.29
C GLY A 116 -2.62 -1.57 -24.28
N GLU A 117 -1.70 -0.60 -24.41
CA GLU A 117 -0.24 -0.84 -24.38
C GLU A 117 0.39 -0.68 -22.97
N GLU A 118 -0.42 -0.42 -21.94
CA GLU A 118 0.02 -0.29 -20.54
C GLU A 118 0.19 -1.65 -19.84
N GLU A 119 -0.60 -2.67 -20.23
CA GLU A 119 -0.60 -3.99 -19.58
C GLU A 119 0.69 -4.78 -19.85
N GLU A 120 1.28 -4.67 -21.05
CA GLU A 120 2.49 -5.43 -21.43
C GLU A 120 3.76 -4.93 -20.73
N GLU A 121 3.91 -3.63 -20.47
CA GLU A 121 5.09 -3.06 -19.80
C GLU A 121 5.02 -3.19 -18.26
N GLU A 122 3.82 -3.20 -17.67
CA GLU A 122 3.65 -3.51 -16.24
C GLU A 122 3.96 -4.99 -15.95
N GLU A 123 3.60 -5.92 -16.83
CA GLU A 123 4.03 -7.32 -16.72
C GLU A 123 5.55 -7.49 -16.84
N ALA A 124 6.21 -6.75 -17.74
CA ALA A 124 7.66 -6.83 -17.93
C ALA A 124 8.46 -6.19 -16.77
N SER A 125 7.97 -5.10 -16.17
CA SER A 125 8.62 -4.49 -15.00
C SER A 125 8.43 -5.31 -13.72
N ALA A 126 7.33 -6.07 -13.61
CA ALA A 126 7.12 -6.95 -12.47
C ALA A 126 8.08 -8.15 -12.51
N SER A 127 8.37 -8.69 -13.70
CA SER A 127 9.22 -9.87 -13.85
C SER A 127 10.71 -9.63 -13.60
N GLU A 128 11.26 -8.43 -13.88
CA GLU A 128 12.68 -8.13 -13.62
C GLU A 128 13.03 -7.92 -12.14
N SER A 129 12.04 -7.76 -11.26
CA SER A 129 12.26 -7.52 -9.82
C SER A 129 12.28 -8.78 -8.95
N GLU A 130 12.00 -9.96 -9.52
CA GLU A 130 11.79 -11.20 -8.78
C GLU A 130 13.02 -12.13 -8.67
N ASP A 131 14.16 -11.83 -9.30
CA ASP A 131 15.25 -12.83 -9.47
C ASP A 131 16.55 -12.64 -8.64
N GLU A 132 16.66 -11.70 -7.69
CA GLU A 132 17.87 -11.57 -6.83
C GLU A 132 17.58 -11.33 -5.33
N ALA A 133 16.75 -12.17 -4.71
CA ALA A 133 16.72 -12.30 -3.26
C ALA A 133 16.91 -13.77 -2.86
N ASP A 134 18.18 -14.11 -2.59
CA ASP A 134 18.70 -15.28 -1.86
C ASP A 134 17.61 -16.15 -1.19
N ASP A 135 17.12 -17.14 -1.94
CA ASP A 135 16.00 -18.00 -1.57
C ASP A 135 16.49 -19.15 -0.67
N GLU A 136 17.05 -18.80 0.49
CA GLU A 136 17.26 -19.76 1.58
C GLU A 136 15.91 -20.00 2.26
N VAL A 137 15.08 -20.84 1.63
CA VAL A 137 13.72 -21.18 2.06
C VAL A 137 13.70 -21.51 3.57
N PRO A 138 13.09 -20.67 4.43
CA PRO A 138 13.09 -20.91 5.87
C PRO A 138 12.38 -22.23 6.19
N TYR A 139 13.04 -23.09 6.96
CA TYR A 139 12.52 -24.40 7.37
C TYR A 139 11.11 -24.27 7.99
N ASN A 140 10.11 -24.85 7.32
CA ASN A 140 8.69 -24.81 7.68
C ASN A 140 8.20 -26.16 8.24
N PRO A 141 8.53 -26.49 9.50
CA PRO A 141 8.24 -27.80 10.10
C PRO A 141 6.74 -28.11 10.30
N LYS A 142 5.84 -27.15 10.04
CA LYS A 142 4.38 -27.32 10.17
C LYS A 142 3.61 -27.19 8.86
N ASN A 143 4.28 -27.04 7.71
CA ASN A 143 3.64 -26.87 6.39
C ASN A 143 2.51 -25.81 6.39
N LEU A 144 2.69 -24.72 7.16
CA LEU A 144 1.75 -23.60 7.12
C LEU A 144 1.94 -22.84 5.80
N PRO A 145 0.86 -22.46 5.10
CA PRO A 145 0.97 -21.70 3.87
C PRO A 145 1.63 -20.34 4.12
N LEU A 146 2.65 -20.04 3.33
CA LEU A 146 3.45 -18.83 3.42
C LEU A 146 2.65 -17.64 2.87
N GLY A 147 2.82 -16.48 3.51
CA GLY A 147 2.28 -15.23 3.00
C GLY A 147 3.13 -14.67 1.86
N TRP A 148 2.67 -13.55 1.30
CA TRP A 148 3.42 -12.73 0.33
C TRP A 148 4.71 -12.12 0.92
N ASP A 149 4.94 -12.25 2.23
CA ASP A 149 6.13 -11.79 2.99
C ASP A 149 7.08 -12.96 3.33
N GLY A 150 6.87 -14.16 2.75
CA GLY A 150 7.68 -15.36 3.04
C GLY A 150 7.53 -15.93 4.46
N LYS A 151 6.80 -15.24 5.35
CA LYS A 151 6.55 -15.67 6.73
C LYS A 151 5.27 -16.53 6.84
N PRO A 152 5.20 -17.49 7.79
CA PRO A 152 3.99 -18.27 8.03
C PRO A 152 2.81 -17.39 8.41
N ILE A 153 1.69 -17.49 7.67
CA ILE A 153 0.48 -16.70 7.93
C ILE A 153 -0.11 -17.11 9.30
N PRO A 154 -0.43 -16.16 10.20
CA PRO A 154 -1.12 -16.47 11.46
C PRO A 154 -2.42 -17.25 11.24
N TYR A 155 -2.67 -18.27 12.07
CA TYR A 155 -3.78 -19.22 11.88
C TYR A 155 -5.18 -18.58 11.85
N TRP A 156 -5.39 -17.51 12.61
CA TRP A 156 -6.65 -16.76 12.60
C TRP A 156 -6.88 -16.02 11.28
N LEU A 157 -5.81 -15.49 10.67
CA LEU A 157 -5.85 -14.78 9.40
C LEU A 157 -6.09 -15.76 8.23
N TYR A 158 -5.49 -16.95 8.33
CA TYR A 158 -5.73 -18.08 7.42
C TYR A 158 -7.20 -18.50 7.40
N LYS A 159 -7.83 -18.57 8.59
CA LYS A 159 -9.24 -18.95 8.74
C LYS A 159 -10.21 -17.81 8.38
N LEU A 160 -9.83 -16.55 8.65
CA LEU A 160 -10.62 -15.36 8.32
C LEU A 160 -10.73 -15.15 6.80
N HIS A 161 -9.63 -15.30 6.07
CA HIS A 161 -9.61 -15.12 4.62
C HIS A 161 -9.95 -16.40 3.83
N GLY A 162 -10.29 -17.49 4.52
CA GLY A 162 -10.73 -18.74 3.89
C GLY A 162 -9.64 -19.46 3.10
N LEU A 163 -8.35 -19.20 3.37
CA LEU A 163 -7.23 -19.86 2.67
C LEU A 163 -7.17 -21.37 2.96
N ASN A 164 -7.91 -21.84 3.97
CA ASN A 164 -8.11 -23.25 4.30
C ASN A 164 -9.05 -24.00 3.34
N ILE A 165 -9.72 -23.28 2.44
CA ILE A 165 -10.62 -23.85 1.46
C ILE A 165 -9.88 -23.93 0.12
N SER A 166 -9.66 -25.15 -0.36
CA SER A 166 -9.07 -25.40 -1.67
C SER A 166 -10.14 -25.49 -2.74
N TYR A 167 -9.92 -24.81 -3.86
CA TYR A 167 -10.74 -24.87 -5.06
C TYR A 167 -9.91 -25.40 -6.22
N ASN A 168 -10.47 -26.29 -7.02
CA ASN A 168 -9.82 -26.86 -8.20
C ASN A 168 -10.43 -26.27 -9.48
N CYS A 169 -9.57 -26.01 -10.48
CA CYS A 169 -10.00 -25.58 -11.81
C CYS A 169 -9.49 -26.56 -12.87
N GLU A 170 -10.41 -27.23 -13.56
CA GLU A 170 -10.10 -28.26 -14.57
C GLU A 170 -9.50 -27.65 -15.83
N ILE A 171 -10.02 -26.49 -16.27
CA ILE A 171 -9.51 -25.72 -17.43
C ILE A 171 -8.04 -25.32 -17.22
N CYS A 172 -7.60 -25.13 -15.97
CA CYS A 172 -6.21 -24.85 -15.61
C CYS A 172 -5.34 -26.11 -15.41
N GLY A 173 -5.78 -27.28 -15.88
CA GLY A 173 -5.07 -28.56 -15.66
C GLY A 173 -5.22 -29.10 -14.24
N ASN A 174 -6.42 -28.98 -13.65
CA ASN A 174 -6.71 -29.36 -12.26
C ASN A 174 -5.82 -28.68 -11.21
N PHE A 175 -5.38 -27.45 -11.49
CA PHE A 175 -4.62 -26.66 -10.54
C PHE A 175 -5.49 -26.29 -9.33
N THR A 176 -4.87 -26.33 -8.14
CA THR A 176 -5.56 -26.06 -6.86
C THR A 176 -5.24 -24.67 -6.36
N TYR A 177 -6.27 -23.83 -6.24
CA TYR A 177 -6.20 -22.48 -5.66
C TYR A 177 -6.63 -22.51 -4.20
N LYS A 178 -5.88 -21.79 -3.35
CA LYS A 178 -6.19 -21.67 -1.92
C LYS A 178 -6.95 -20.37 -1.64
N GLY A 179 -8.19 -20.54 -1.23
CA GLY A 179 -9.09 -19.47 -0.81
C GLY A 179 -9.89 -18.82 -1.94
N PRO A 180 -11.04 -18.20 -1.60
CA PRO A 180 -11.98 -17.69 -2.60
C PRO A 180 -11.43 -16.54 -3.42
N LYS A 181 -10.61 -15.65 -2.82
CA LYS A 181 -10.08 -14.47 -3.51
C LYS A 181 -9.08 -14.84 -4.60
N ALA A 182 -8.16 -15.77 -4.32
CA ALA A 182 -7.23 -16.28 -5.32
C ALA A 182 -7.98 -17.02 -6.43
N PHE A 183 -8.99 -17.81 -6.06
CA PHE A 183 -9.85 -18.49 -7.01
C PHE A 183 -10.77 -17.54 -7.81
N GLN A 184 -11.09 -16.34 -7.37
CA GLN A 184 -11.81 -15.39 -8.23
C GLN A 184 -10.86 -14.68 -9.20
N ARG A 185 -9.65 -14.35 -8.73
CA ARG A 185 -8.65 -13.67 -9.56
C ARG A 185 -8.16 -14.53 -10.71
N HIS A 186 -8.05 -15.85 -10.51
CA HIS A 186 -7.48 -16.74 -11.53
C HIS A 186 -8.22 -16.75 -12.88
N PHE A 187 -9.51 -16.38 -12.92
CA PHE A 187 -10.27 -16.29 -14.19
C PHE A 187 -9.70 -15.23 -15.15
N ALA A 188 -9.07 -14.18 -14.61
CA ALA A 188 -8.39 -13.14 -15.37
C ALA A 188 -6.89 -13.41 -15.57
N GLU A 189 -6.33 -14.43 -14.90
CA GLU A 189 -4.91 -14.75 -15.00
C GLU A 189 -4.59 -15.48 -16.32
N TRP A 190 -3.36 -15.29 -16.82
CA TRP A 190 -2.90 -15.85 -18.09
C TRP A 190 -3.13 -17.36 -18.21
N ARG A 191 -2.93 -18.12 -17.14
CA ARG A 191 -3.09 -19.59 -17.14
C ARG A 191 -4.51 -20.00 -17.52
N HIS A 192 -5.53 -19.35 -16.96
CA HIS A 192 -6.92 -19.67 -17.27
C HIS A 192 -7.28 -19.18 -18.67
N ALA A 193 -6.86 -17.96 -19.04
CA ALA A 193 -7.05 -17.42 -20.38
C ALA A 193 -6.44 -18.30 -21.47
N HIS A 194 -5.25 -18.85 -21.21
CA HIS A 194 -4.57 -19.78 -22.11
C HIS A 194 -5.32 -21.12 -22.21
N GLY A 195 -5.81 -21.66 -21.09
CA GLY A 195 -6.67 -22.85 -21.08
C GLY A 195 -7.92 -22.65 -21.94
N MET A 196 -8.61 -21.52 -21.76
CA MET A 196 -9.78 -21.14 -22.58
C MET A 196 -9.43 -21.00 -24.06
N ARG A 197 -8.27 -20.41 -24.39
CA ARG A 197 -7.77 -20.30 -25.77
C ARG A 197 -7.51 -21.67 -26.40
N CYS A 198 -6.98 -22.64 -25.65
CA CYS A 198 -6.78 -24.01 -26.14
C CYS A 198 -8.10 -24.72 -26.44
N LEU A 199 -9.18 -24.37 -25.74
CA LEU A 199 -10.54 -24.85 -26.00
C LEU A 199 -11.23 -24.10 -27.16
N GLY A 200 -10.62 -23.05 -27.69
CA GLY A 200 -11.21 -22.20 -28.73
C GLY A 200 -12.35 -21.29 -28.22
N ILE A 201 -12.41 -21.05 -26.91
CA ILE A 201 -13.43 -20.21 -26.27
C ILE A 201 -12.81 -18.85 -25.92
N PRO A 202 -13.44 -17.72 -26.28
CA PRO A 202 -12.95 -16.40 -25.88
C PRO A 202 -13.13 -16.17 -24.37
N ASN A 203 -12.07 -15.73 -23.68
CA ASN A 203 -12.12 -15.42 -22.25
C ASN A 203 -12.90 -14.12 -22.00
N THR A 204 -14.20 -14.25 -21.79
CA THR A 204 -15.13 -13.14 -21.53
C THR A 204 -15.80 -13.32 -20.18
N ALA A 205 -16.37 -12.25 -19.62
CA ALA A 205 -17.04 -12.29 -18.32
C ALA A 205 -18.19 -13.31 -18.21
N HIS A 206 -18.75 -13.77 -19.34
CA HIS A 206 -19.75 -14.84 -19.37
C HIS A 206 -19.24 -16.17 -18.81
N PHE A 207 -17.93 -16.41 -18.85
CA PHE A 207 -17.30 -17.64 -18.37
C PHE A 207 -16.74 -17.51 -16.95
N ALA A 208 -17.04 -16.42 -16.24
CA ALA A 208 -16.68 -16.29 -14.84
C ALA A 208 -17.32 -17.42 -14.01
N ASN A 209 -16.56 -18.01 -13.08
CA ASN A 209 -16.96 -19.16 -12.25
C ASN A 209 -17.08 -20.51 -12.97
N VAL A 210 -16.77 -20.60 -14.26
CA VAL A 210 -16.79 -21.87 -15.00
C VAL A 210 -15.44 -22.57 -14.85
N THR A 211 -15.41 -23.70 -14.15
CA THR A 211 -14.17 -24.47 -13.93
C THR A 211 -14.07 -25.76 -14.73
N GLN A 212 -15.21 -26.37 -15.04
CA GLN A 212 -15.28 -27.64 -15.77
C GLN A 212 -15.25 -27.40 -17.28
N ILE A 213 -14.50 -28.24 -17.98
CA ILE A 213 -14.34 -28.11 -19.45
C ILE A 213 -15.67 -28.37 -20.15
N GLU A 214 -16.43 -29.38 -19.71
CA GLU A 214 -17.72 -29.73 -20.30
C GLU A 214 -18.75 -28.59 -20.21
N ASP A 215 -18.79 -27.92 -19.06
CA ASP A 215 -19.74 -26.82 -18.82
C ASP A 215 -19.36 -25.58 -19.65
N ALA A 216 -18.07 -25.30 -19.80
CA ALA A 216 -17.58 -24.23 -20.67
C ALA A 216 -18.00 -24.45 -22.13
N LEU A 217 -17.86 -25.68 -22.64
CA LEU A 217 -18.25 -26.03 -24.00
C LEU A 217 -19.77 -25.91 -24.21
N LYS A 218 -20.59 -26.41 -23.29
CA LYS A 218 -22.06 -26.30 -23.35
C LYS A 218 -22.52 -24.85 -23.32
N LEU A 219 -21.89 -24.02 -22.48
CA LEU A 219 -22.20 -22.60 -22.40
C LEU A 219 -21.81 -21.86 -23.69
N TRP A 220 -20.64 -22.18 -24.24
CA TRP A 220 -20.17 -21.58 -25.49
C TRP A 220 -21.07 -21.92 -26.67
N GLU A 221 -21.54 -23.16 -26.78
CA GLU A 221 -22.46 -23.56 -27.84
C GLU A 221 -23.78 -22.79 -27.77
N LYS A 222 -24.34 -22.64 -26.56
CA LYS A 222 -25.55 -21.83 -26.33
C LYS A 222 -25.35 -20.35 -26.71
N LEU A 223 -24.25 -19.74 -26.27
CA LEU A 223 -23.92 -18.35 -26.58
C LEU A 223 -23.69 -18.14 -28.08
N LYS A 224 -23.08 -19.11 -28.77
CA LYS A 224 -22.87 -19.06 -30.21
C LYS A 224 -24.19 -19.09 -30.97
N VAL A 225 -25.13 -19.94 -30.58
CA VAL A 225 -26.48 -19.99 -31.17
C VAL A 225 -27.21 -18.67 -30.94
N GLN A 226 -27.23 -18.19 -29.70
CA GLN A 226 -27.89 -16.93 -29.35
C GLN A 226 -27.31 -15.75 -30.15
N LYS A 227 -25.99 -15.61 -30.17
CA LYS A 227 -25.31 -14.53 -30.91
C LYS A 227 -25.51 -14.63 -32.43
N THR A 228 -25.61 -15.85 -32.97
CA THR A 228 -25.90 -16.05 -34.40
C THR A 228 -27.34 -15.70 -34.74
N SER A 229 -28.28 -15.96 -33.83
CA SER A 229 -29.70 -15.59 -33.98
C SER A 229 -29.95 -14.09 -33.80
N GLU A 230 -29.19 -13.41 -32.93
CA GLU A 230 -29.28 -11.96 -32.72
C GLU A 230 -28.55 -11.17 -33.82
N ARG A 231 -27.61 -11.80 -34.52
CA ARG A 231 -26.87 -11.18 -35.61
C ARG A 231 -27.77 -11.11 -36.84
N TRP A 232 -28.29 -9.91 -37.11
CA TRP A 232 -29.01 -9.60 -38.35
C TRP A 232 -28.19 -10.01 -39.59
N GLN A 233 -28.75 -10.89 -40.41
CA GLN A 233 -28.13 -11.37 -41.63
C GLN A 233 -28.77 -10.70 -42.85
N SER A 234 -28.17 -9.61 -43.33
CA SER A 234 -28.60 -8.88 -44.55
C SER A 234 -28.97 -9.80 -45.72
N GLU A 235 -28.18 -10.83 -45.99
CA GLU A 235 -28.45 -11.75 -47.09
C GLU A 235 -29.76 -12.54 -46.96
N GLN A 236 -30.19 -12.83 -45.73
CA GLN A 236 -31.35 -13.68 -45.44
C GLN A 236 -32.57 -12.87 -44.98
N GLU A 237 -32.36 -11.78 -44.27
CA GLU A 237 -33.40 -10.98 -43.61
C GLU A 237 -33.74 -9.68 -44.34
N GLU A 238 -32.91 -9.21 -45.29
CA GLU A 238 -33.23 -8.03 -46.11
C GLU A 238 -34.09 -8.45 -47.30
N GLU A 239 -35.29 -7.91 -47.39
CA GLU A 239 -36.28 -8.21 -48.42
C GLU A 239 -36.21 -7.20 -49.58
N TYR A 240 -36.19 -7.72 -50.81
CA TYR A 240 -36.23 -6.97 -52.06
C TYR A 240 -37.49 -7.35 -52.84
N GLU A 241 -38.11 -6.38 -53.48
CA GLU A 241 -39.25 -6.59 -54.38
C GLU A 241 -38.75 -6.65 -55.83
N ASP A 242 -39.17 -7.67 -56.57
CA ASP A 242 -38.87 -7.79 -58.00
C ASP A 242 -39.78 -6.91 -58.89
N SER A 243 -39.49 -6.89 -60.20
CA SER A 243 -40.28 -6.15 -61.20
C SER A 243 -41.73 -6.66 -61.34
N GLN A 244 -42.05 -7.82 -60.76
CA GLN A 244 -43.36 -8.48 -60.78
C GLN A 244 -44.10 -8.37 -59.42
N GLY A 245 -43.49 -7.73 -58.42
CA GLY A 245 -44.04 -7.56 -57.08
C GLY A 245 -43.85 -8.75 -56.12
N ASN A 246 -43.01 -9.73 -56.46
CA ASN A 246 -42.65 -10.81 -55.55
C ASN A 246 -41.56 -10.35 -54.58
N VAL A 247 -41.73 -10.68 -53.31
CA VAL A 247 -40.76 -10.37 -52.26
C VAL A 247 -39.81 -11.54 -52.07
N VAL A 248 -38.52 -11.29 -52.24
CA VAL A 248 -37.44 -12.28 -52.07
C VAL A 248 -36.34 -11.72 -51.20
N ASN A 249 -35.62 -12.58 -50.47
CA ASN A 249 -34.45 -12.11 -49.72
C ASN A 249 -33.33 -11.67 -50.65
N ARG A 250 -32.45 -10.78 -50.15
CA ARG A 250 -31.37 -10.16 -50.91
C ARG A 250 -30.50 -11.17 -51.66
N LYS A 251 -30.16 -12.30 -51.02
CA LYS A 251 -29.35 -13.34 -51.66
C LYS A 251 -30.04 -13.93 -52.88
N THR A 252 -31.32 -14.27 -52.75
CA THR A 252 -32.12 -14.81 -53.86
C THR A 252 -32.28 -13.77 -54.96
N PHE A 253 -32.49 -12.50 -54.59
CA PHE A 253 -32.55 -11.40 -55.55
C PHE A 253 -31.25 -11.24 -56.34
N ASP A 254 -30.10 -11.20 -55.66
CA ASP A 254 -28.80 -11.07 -56.30
C ASP A 254 -28.46 -12.28 -57.18
N ASP A 255 -28.83 -13.49 -56.76
CA ASP A 255 -28.64 -14.71 -57.54
C ASP A 255 -29.54 -14.73 -58.80
N LEU A 256 -30.81 -14.37 -58.68
CA LEU A 256 -31.72 -14.25 -59.82
C LEU A 256 -31.28 -13.14 -60.79
N LYS A 257 -30.76 -12.03 -60.26
CA LYS A 257 -30.23 -10.92 -61.06
C LYS A 257 -29.00 -11.34 -61.85
N ARG A 258 -28.10 -12.12 -61.25
CA ARG A 258 -26.92 -12.69 -61.93
C ARG A 258 -27.30 -13.70 -63.01
N GLN A 259 -28.41 -14.42 -62.82
CA GLN A 259 -28.95 -15.36 -63.81
C GLN A 259 -29.78 -14.67 -64.90
N GLY A 260 -30.07 -13.37 -64.77
CA GLY A 260 -30.87 -12.59 -65.72
C GLY A 260 -32.38 -12.89 -65.66
N LEU A 261 -32.87 -13.32 -64.49
CA LEU A 261 -34.26 -13.74 -64.25
C LEU A 261 -35.14 -12.68 -63.56
N LEU A 262 -34.67 -11.43 -63.45
CA LEU A 262 -35.35 -10.29 -62.79
C LEU A 262 -35.52 -9.09 -63.72
#